data_AF-A0A385SJQ5-F1
#
_entry.id   AF-A0A385SJQ5-F1
#
_cell.length_a   1.000
_cell.length_b   1.000
_cell.length_c   1.000
_cell.angle_alpha   90.00
_cell.angle_beta   90.00
_cell.angle_gamma   90.00
#
_symmetry.space_group_name_H-M   'P 1'
#
loop_
_entity.id
_entity.type
_entity.pdbx_description
1 polymer ?
#
loop_
_entity_poly.entity_id
_entity_poly.type
_entity_poly.pdbx_seq_one_letter_code
_entity_poly.pdbx_strand_id
1 'polypeptide(L)' 'MTREEILQTFLEDPLLIEKKHIAEEKIKDASFSQPSNNKLIEVIKLAITGNVEQEPEGVTSRKINQYLNR' A
#
# COMPACT_ATOMS: atom_id res chain seq x y z
N MET A 1 2.67 -15.56 4.89
CA MET A 1 1.70 -14.63 4.30
C MET A 1 2.14 -14.25 2.90
N THR A 2 1.21 -14.16 1.97
CA THR A 2 1.44 -13.62 0.61
C THR A 2 1.38 -12.09 0.63
N ARG A 3 1.89 -11.42 -0.42
CA ARG A 3 1.79 -9.95 -0.55
C ARG A 3 0.34 -9.46 -0.48
N GLU A 4 -0.57 -10.25 -1.07
CA GLU A 4 -2.01 -9.98 -1.09
C GLU A 4 -2.61 -10.04 0.33
N GLU A 5 -2.31 -11.08 1.10
CA GLU A 5 -2.78 -11.23 2.49
C GLU A 5 -2.28 -10.08 3.38
N ILE A 6 -1.03 -9.65 3.18
CA ILE A 6 -0.47 -8.51 3.91
C ILE A 6 -1.21 -7.23 3.53
N LEU A 7 -1.46 -7.01 2.23
CA LEU A 7 -2.20 -5.83 1.77
C LEU A 7 -3.60 -5.77 2.39
N GLN A 8 -4.36 -6.86 2.34
CA GLN A 8 -5.71 -6.91 2.93
C GLN A 8 -5.67 -6.61 4.42
N THR A 9 -4.73 -7.21 5.15
CA THR A 9 -4.54 -6.93 6.58
C THR A 9 -4.31 -5.44 6.86
N PHE A 10 -3.51 -4.76 6.04
CA PHE A 10 -3.29 -3.32 6.17
C PHE A 10 -4.52 -2.50 5.83
N LEU A 11 -5.25 -2.86 4.78
CA LEU A 11 -6.42 -2.09 4.33
C LEU A 11 -7.64 -2.26 5.23
N GLU A 12 -7.72 -3.37 5.95
CA GLU A 12 -8.72 -3.63 6.99
C GLU A 12 -8.42 -2.89 8.30
N ASP A 13 -7.26 -2.22 8.42
CA ASP A 13 -6.91 -1.44 9.61
C ASP A 13 -7.95 -0.32 9.83
N PRO A 14 -8.63 -0.30 10.99
CA PRO A 14 -9.63 0.72 11.32
C PRO A 14 -9.11 2.14 11.16
N LEU A 15 -7.82 2.40 11.37
CA LEU A 15 -7.23 3.73 11.23
C LEU A 15 -7.31 4.27 9.79
N LEU A 16 -7.33 3.40 8.78
CA LEU A 16 -7.48 3.81 7.38
C LEU A 16 -8.94 4.14 7.03
N ILE A 17 -9.88 3.39 7.63
CA ILE A 17 -11.31 3.52 7.41
C ILE A 17 -11.89 4.69 8.22
N GLU A 18 -11.62 4.75 9.52
CA GLU A 18 -12.15 5.74 10.47
C GLU A 18 -11.74 7.17 10.12
N LYS A 19 -10.51 7.35 9.64
CA LYS A 19 -10.01 8.68 9.22
C LYS A 19 -10.44 9.07 7.81
N LYS A 20 -11.25 8.24 7.14
CA LYS A 20 -11.69 8.42 5.74
C LYS A 20 -10.54 8.67 4.77
N HIS A 21 -9.36 8.10 5.05
CA HIS A 21 -8.22 8.20 4.14
C HIS A 21 -8.43 7.35 2.88
N ILE A 22 -9.24 6.29 2.98
CA ILE A 22 -9.62 5.42 1.87
C ILE A 22 -11.13 5.12 2.00
N ALA A 23 -11.87 5.26 0.90
CA ALA A 23 -13.25 4.80 0.85
C ALA A 23 -13.30 3.26 0.88
N GLU A 24 -14.23 2.67 1.64
CA GLU A 24 -14.35 1.21 1.77
C GLU A 24 -14.44 0.48 0.42
N GLU A 25 -15.11 1.07 -0.56
CA GLU A 25 -15.20 0.53 -1.93
C GLU A 25 -13.81 0.36 -2.56
N LYS A 26 -12.92 1.33 -2.34
CA LYS A 26 -11.54 1.29 -2.86
C LYS A 26 -10.65 0.29 -2.13
N ILE A 27 -11.01 -0.10 -0.90
CA ILE A 27 -10.32 -1.16 -0.15
C ILE A 27 -10.69 -2.52 -0.74
N LYS A 28 -11.98 -2.76 -0.98
CA LYS A 28 -12.49 -4.04 -1.50
C LYS A 28 -11.97 -4.37 -2.90
N ASP A 29 -11.79 -3.34 -3.74
CA ASP A 29 -11.27 -3.51 -5.10
C ASP A 29 -9.74 -3.49 -5.17
N ALA A 30 -9.05 -3.23 -4.05
CA ALA A 30 -7.59 -3.16 -4.05
C ALA A 30 -6.99 -4.56 -4.12
N SER A 31 -6.21 -4.80 -5.17
CA SER A 31 -5.35 -5.97 -5.29
C SER A 31 -3.91 -5.57 -5.54
N PHE A 32 -2.96 -6.45 -5.23
CA PHE A 32 -1.56 -6.19 -5.50
C PHE A 32 -1.24 -6.18 -7.00
N SER A 33 -2.03 -6.87 -7.82
CA SER A 33 -1.83 -7.02 -9.26
C SER A 33 -2.39 -5.86 -10.09
N GLN A 34 -3.32 -5.08 -9.53
CA GLN A 34 -3.95 -3.95 -10.20
C GLN A 34 -3.41 -2.63 -9.64
N PRO A 35 -3.11 -1.62 -10.49
CA PRO A 35 -2.83 -0.28 -10.00
C PRO A 35 -4.07 0.34 -9.36
N SER A 36 -3.89 1.03 -8.24
CA SER A 36 -4.93 1.80 -7.56
C SER A 36 -4.81 3.28 -7.90
N ASN A 37 -5.96 3.93 -8.05
CA ASN A 37 -6.04 5.39 -8.18
C ASN A 37 -5.86 6.12 -6.82
N ASN A 38 -5.73 5.38 -5.72
CA ASN A 38 -5.46 5.95 -4.40
C ASN A 38 -3.95 5.87 -4.10
N LYS A 39 -3.30 7.04 -3.98
CA LYS A 39 -1.87 7.14 -3.70
C LYS A 39 -1.46 6.41 -2.43
N LEU A 40 -2.30 6.39 -1.38
CA LEU A 40 -1.99 5.71 -0.13
C LEU A 40 -1.92 4.19 -0.31
N ILE A 41 -2.84 3.62 -1.10
CA ILE A 41 -2.85 2.18 -1.41
C ILE A 41 -1.56 1.80 -2.15
N GLU A 42 -1.13 2.62 -3.11
CA GLU A 42 0.11 2.38 -3.85
C GLU A 42 1.36 2.51 -2.97
N VAL A 43 1.39 3.46 -2.03
CA VAL A 43 2.46 3.58 -1.04
C VAL A 43 2.52 2.34 -0.15
N ILE A 44 1.37 1.83 0.31
CA ILE A 44 1.31 0.59 1.11
C ILE A 44 1.85 -0.59 0.30
N LYS A 45 1.46 -0.75 -0.97
CA LYS A 45 2.00 -1.79 -1.86
C LYS A 45 3.51 -1.69 -2.04
N LEU A 46 4.04 -0.48 -2.23
CA LEU A 46 5.48 -0.24 -2.34
C LEU A 46 6.22 -0.62 -1.06
N ALA A 47 5.67 -0.28 0.11
CA ALA A 47 6.24 -0.65 1.40
C ALA A 47 6.25 -2.18 1.62
N ILE A 48 5.13 -2.85 1.32
CA ILE A 48 5.02 -4.31 1.40
C ILE A 48 6.01 -4.98 0.45
N THR A 49 6.17 -4.45 -0.77
CA THR A 49 7.12 -4.98 -1.76
C THR A 49 8.55 -4.89 -1.23
N GLY A 50 8.95 -3.70 -0.73
CA GLY A 50 10.27 -3.51 -0.13
C GLY A 50 10.53 -4.46 1.03
N ASN A 51 9.54 -4.66 1.90
CA ASN A 51 9.66 -5.59 3.03
C ASN A 51 9.80 -7.05 2.59
N VAL A 52 9.00 -7.50 1.61
CA VAL A 52 9.01 -8.88 1.11
C VAL A 52 10.29 -9.19 0.33
N GLU A 53 10.82 -8.20 -0.38
CA GLU A 53 12.06 -8.32 -1.15
C GLU A 53 13.31 -8.04 -0.29
N GLN A 54 13.14 -7.77 1.01
CA GLN A 54 14.19 -7.41 1.96
C GLN A 54 15.06 -6.24 1.46
N GLU A 55 14.41 -5.27 0.80
CA GLU A 55 15.07 -4.06 0.36
C GLU A 55 15.51 -3.23 1.57
N PRO A 56 16.68 -2.56 1.50
CA PRO A 56 17.06 -1.60 2.51
C PRO A 56 15.99 -0.50 2.60
N GLU A 57 15.62 -0.11 3.83
CA GLU A 57 14.57 0.88 4.09
C GLU A 57 14.75 2.15 3.24
N GLY A 58 15.98 2.68 3.16
CA GLY A 58 16.28 3.87 2.35
C GLY A 58 16.08 3.69 0.83
N VAL A 59 16.07 2.47 0.30
CA VAL A 59 15.66 2.19 -1.09
C VAL A 59 14.15 2.28 -1.21
N THR A 60 13.41 1.62 -0.32
CA THR A 60 11.94 1.66 -0.29
C THR A 60 11.41 3.08 -0.08
N SER A 61 11.97 3.84 0.86
CA SER A 61 11.60 5.25 1.08
C SER A 61 11.86 6.11 -0.15
N ARG A 62 12.97 5.89 -0.88
CA ARG A 62 13.24 6.61 -2.13
C ARG A 62 12.21 6.29 -3.21
N LYS A 63 11.83 5.02 -3.37
CA LYS A 63 10.78 4.61 -4.33
C LYS A 63 9.43 5.26 -4.00
N ILE A 64 9.04 5.26 -2.73
CA ILE A 64 7.82 5.92 -2.24
C ILE A 64 7.85 7.41 -2.56
N ASN A 65 8.96 8.10 -2.24
CA ASN A 65 9.10 9.53 -2.52
C ASN A 65 9.07 9.82 -4.03
N GLN A 66 9.71 8.99 -4.85
CA GLN A 66 9.67 9.13 -6.31
C GLN A 66 8.26 8.94 -6.86
N TYR A 67 7.48 8.01 -6.31
CA TYR A 67 6.09 7.80 -6.70
C TYR A 67 5.21 9.00 -6.31
N LEU A 68 5.39 9.56 -5.12
CA LEU A 68 4.58 10.69 -4.63
C LEU A 68 4.88 12.02 -5.30
N ASN A 69 6.13 12.23 -5.74
CA ASN A 69 6.59 13.44 -6.43
C ASN A 69 6.36 13.41 -7.96
N ARG A 70 5.69 12.38 -8.48
CA ARG A 70 5.14 12.34 -9.84
C ARG A 70 3.71 12.90 -9.86
#